data_AF-A0A950N3J7-F1
#
_entry.id   AF-A0A950N3J7-F1
#
_cell.length_a   1.000
_cell.length_b   1.000
_cell.length_c   1.000
_cell.angle_alpha   90.00
_cell.angle_beta   90.00
_cell.angle_gamma   90.00
#
_symmetry.space_group_name_H-M   'P 1'
#
loop_
_entity.id
_entity.type
_entity.pdbx_description
1 polymer ?
#
loop_
_entity_poly.entity_id
_entity_poly.type
_entity_poly.pdbx_seq_one_letter_code
_entity_poly.pdbx_strand_id
1 'polypeptide(L)'
;MAEENFENFVQQERDRLSKAREEAINHKRQADEEIARIDREFRAIEAYQAAKRGESSGRAARTRRAPSGRRVGRRDEIVGLIGENPAGMTRGEIIERMGLKGDKSGEMSVSNALSALSKANKIARREGKYVSA
;
A
#
# COMPACT_ATOMS: atom_id res chain seq x y z
N MET A 1 48.94 5.33 -9.41
CA MET A 1 48.82 6.50 -8.50
C MET A 1 47.46 7.18 -8.60
N ALA A 2 46.95 7.57 -9.78
CA ALA A 2 45.62 8.21 -9.89
C ALA A 2 44.44 7.22 -9.77
N GLU A 3 44.58 5.98 -10.26
CA GLU A 3 43.52 4.95 -10.22
C GLU A 3 43.23 4.43 -8.81
N GLU A 4 44.26 4.19 -7.98
CA GLU A 4 44.09 3.79 -6.56
C GLU A 4 43.28 4.82 -5.74
N ASN A 5 43.42 6.11 -6.03
CA ASN A 5 42.66 7.15 -5.32
C ASN A 5 41.19 7.16 -5.70
N PHE A 6 40.87 6.85 -6.96
CA PHE A 6 39.49 6.77 -7.42
C PHE A 6 38.79 5.51 -6.89
N GLU A 7 39.46 4.36 -6.91
CA GLU A 7 38.91 3.12 -6.35
C GLU A 7 38.62 3.24 -4.85
N ASN A 8 39.54 3.84 -4.09
CA ASN A 8 39.34 4.12 -2.67
C ASN A 8 38.18 5.08 -2.44
N PHE A 9 38.04 6.13 -3.25
CA PHE A 9 36.93 7.07 -3.17
C PHE A 9 35.58 6.38 -3.46
N VAL A 10 35.51 5.56 -4.50
CA VAL A 10 34.29 4.82 -4.86
C VAL A 10 33.91 3.83 -3.75
N GLN A 11 34.89 3.17 -3.12
CA GLN A 11 34.62 2.26 -2.01
C GLN A 11 34.09 3.00 -0.78
N GLN A 12 34.70 4.13 -0.43
CA GLN A 12 34.22 4.98 0.67
C GLN A 12 32.79 5.49 0.43
N GLU A 13 32.47 5.90 -0.80
CA GLU A 13 31.13 6.37 -1.12
C GLU A 13 30.10 5.23 -1.10
N ARG A 14 30.47 4.03 -1.55
CA ARG A 14 29.63 2.83 -1.40
C ARG A 14 29.34 2.50 0.06
N ASP A 15 30.35 2.57 0.91
CA ASP A 15 30.19 2.29 2.34
C ASP A 15 29.31 3.34 3.01
N ARG A 16 29.49 4.62 2.66
CA ARG A 16 28.63 5.73 3.11
C ARG A 16 27.17 5.52 2.69
N LEU A 17 26.91 5.23 1.41
CA LEU A 17 25.56 5.02 0.89
C LEU A 17 24.91 3.76 1.48
N SER A 18 25.70 2.71 1.74
CA SER A 18 25.20 1.49 2.38
C SER A 18 24.74 1.75 3.81
N LYS A 19 25.53 2.51 4.59
CA LYS A 19 25.14 2.95 5.93
C LYS A 19 23.88 3.81 5.91
N ALA A 20 23.81 4.82 5.03
CA ALA A 20 22.63 5.67 4.89
C ALA A 20 21.38 4.86 4.52
N ARG A 21 21.52 3.84 3.66
CA ARG A 21 20.42 2.93 3.31
C ARG A 21 19.96 2.10 4.51
N GLU A 22 20.89 1.60 5.31
CA GLU A 22 20.55 0.82 6.51
C GLU A 22 19.81 1.68 7.55
N GLU A 23 20.29 2.91 7.79
CA GLU A 23 19.62 3.88 8.66
C GLU A 23 18.20 4.18 8.18
N ALA A 24 18.03 4.46 6.88
CA ALA A 24 16.70 4.70 6.31
C ALA A 24 15.74 3.50 6.48
N ILE A 25 16.25 2.27 6.36
CA ILE A 25 15.46 1.05 6.60
C ILE A 25 15.06 0.94 8.07
N ASN A 26 15.97 1.27 8.99
CA ASN A 26 15.67 1.25 10.42
C ASN A 26 14.61 2.30 10.79
N HIS A 27 14.71 3.52 10.24
CA HIS A 27 13.69 4.55 10.40
C HIS A 27 12.33 4.12 9.87
N LYS A 28 12.30 3.48 8.69
CA LYS A 28 11.06 2.93 8.13
C LYS A 28 10.44 1.90 9.08
N ARG A 29 11.24 0.99 9.63
CA ARG A 29 10.75 -0.03 10.58
C ARG A 29 10.16 0.60 11.84
N GLN A 30 10.82 1.62 12.40
CA GLN A 30 10.32 2.33 13.58
C GLN A 30 8.98 3.03 13.30
N ALA A 31 8.86 3.68 12.14
CA ALA A 31 7.61 4.31 11.72
C ALA A 31 6.48 3.27 11.54
N ASP A 32 6.79 2.11 10.95
CA ASP A 32 5.81 1.02 10.78
C ASP A 32 5.32 0.47 12.14
N GLU A 33 6.22 0.34 13.13
CA GLU A 33 5.88 -0.09 14.48
C GLU A 33 4.98 0.93 15.21
N GLU A 34 5.27 2.22 15.03
CA GLU A 34 4.45 3.31 15.59
C GLU A 34 3.05 3.35 14.98
N ILE A 35 2.95 3.22 13.65
CA ILE A 35 1.66 3.11 12.96
C ILE A 35 0.87 1.92 13.50
N ALA A 36 1.52 0.75 13.67
CA ALA A 36 0.86 -0.43 14.20
C ALA A 36 0.39 -0.25 15.65
N ARG A 37 1.08 0.57 16.46
CA ARG A 37 0.63 0.94 17.81
C ARG A 37 -0.64 1.80 17.76
N ILE A 38 -0.63 2.85 16.95
CA ILE A 38 -1.77 3.75 16.78
C ILE A 38 -3.01 2.99 16.27
N ASP A 39 -2.84 2.09 15.29
CA ASP A 39 -3.92 1.26 14.77
C ASP A 39 -4.56 0.36 15.85
N ARG A 40 -3.77 -0.14 16.82
CA ARG A 40 -4.30 -0.91 17.96
C ARG A 40 -5.16 -0.03 18.87
N GLU A 41 -4.73 1.20 19.12
CA GLU A 41 -5.48 2.16 19.92
C GLU A 41 -6.81 2.53 19.26
N PHE A 42 -6.81 2.78 17.95
CA PHE A 42 -8.05 3.04 17.21
C PHE A 42 -9.03 1.87 17.30
N ARG A 43 -8.56 0.63 17.12
CA ARG A 43 -9.42 -0.56 17.27
C ARG A 43 -10.02 -0.70 18.67
N ALA A 44 -9.25 -0.36 19.71
CA ALA A 44 -9.76 -0.38 21.08
C ALA A 44 -10.87 0.66 21.27
N ILE A 45 -10.69 1.87 20.72
CA ILE A 45 -11.70 2.93 20.73
C ILE A 45 -12.97 2.49 19.98
N GLU A 46 -12.82 1.93 18.78
CA GLU A 46 -13.94 1.41 17.97
C GLU A 46 -14.72 0.32 18.72
N ALA A 47 -14.01 -0.65 19.32
CA ALA A 47 -14.64 -1.72 20.11
C ALA A 47 -15.41 -1.15 21.31
N TYR A 48 -14.85 -0.16 22.01
CA TYR A 48 -15.53 0.52 23.10
C TYR A 48 -16.78 1.27 22.63
N GLN A 49 -16.70 1.98 21.50
CA GLN A 49 -17.85 2.70 20.92
C GLN A 49 -18.96 1.73 20.48
N ALA A 50 -18.62 0.62 19.84
CA ALA A 50 -19.58 -0.41 19.44
C ALA A 50 -20.29 -1.03 20.65
N ALA A 51 -19.53 -1.34 21.72
CA ALA A 51 -20.09 -1.83 22.97
C ALA A 51 -21.04 -0.80 23.61
N LYS A 52 -20.66 0.48 23.62
CA LYS A 52 -21.49 1.57 24.18
C LYS A 52 -22.76 1.82 23.37
N ARG A 53 -22.75 1.60 22.05
CA ARG A 53 -23.92 1.73 21.16
C ARG A 53 -24.86 0.53 21.20
N GLY A 54 -24.54 -0.54 21.94
CA GLY A 54 -25.37 -1.75 22.01
C GLY A 54 -25.28 -2.62 20.75
N GLU A 55 -24.31 -2.37 19.87
CA GLU A 55 -24.04 -3.16 18.66
C GLU A 55 -23.17 -4.40 18.97
N SER A 56 -23.33 -5.01 20.15
CA SER A 56 -22.75 -6.33 20.42
C SER A 56 -23.55 -7.40 19.69
N SER A 57 -23.36 -7.46 18.37
CA SER A 57 -23.88 -8.54 17.54
C SER A 57 -23.32 -9.88 18.04
N GLY A 58 -24.18 -10.63 18.73
CA GLY A 58 -23.92 -11.99 19.12
C GLY A 58 -23.84 -12.92 17.91
N ARG A 59 -22.92 -13.90 18.00
CA ARG A 59 -22.82 -15.16 17.23
C ARG A 59 -22.52 -15.04 15.73
N ALA A 60 -21.29 -15.40 15.31
CA ALA A 60 -20.84 -16.80 15.15
C ALA A 60 -19.73 -16.96 14.08
N ALA A 61 -18.77 -17.83 14.43
CA ALA A 61 -18.10 -18.82 13.58
C ALA A 61 -16.93 -18.44 12.65
N ARG A 62 -15.82 -19.17 12.93
CA ARG A 62 -14.83 -19.74 12.00
C ARG A 62 -13.89 -18.78 11.26
N THR A 63 -12.68 -18.75 11.80
CA THR A 63 -11.42 -18.90 11.05
C THR A 63 -11.24 -17.95 9.88
N ARG A 64 -10.41 -16.92 10.08
CA ARG A 64 -9.34 -16.55 9.14
C ARG A 64 -8.47 -15.46 9.76
N ARG A 65 -7.18 -15.79 9.90
CA ARG A 65 -6.00 -14.92 9.89
C ARG A 65 -6.15 -13.50 10.43
N ALA A 66 -5.32 -13.20 11.43
CA ALA A 66 -4.94 -11.89 11.94
C ALA A 66 -5.35 -10.69 11.04
N PRO A 67 -6.06 -9.69 11.57
CA PRO A 67 -6.45 -8.52 10.82
C PRO A 67 -5.22 -7.64 10.59
N SER A 68 -4.55 -7.86 9.45
CA SER A 68 -3.76 -6.83 8.77
C SER A 68 -4.69 -5.64 8.57
N GLY A 69 -4.47 -4.58 9.34
CA GLY A 69 -5.18 -3.31 9.20
C GLY A 69 -4.99 -2.76 7.79
N ARG A 70 -6.03 -2.09 7.28
CA ARG A 70 -6.16 -1.55 5.92
C ARG A 70 -6.35 -2.57 4.80
N ARG A 71 -7.41 -3.37 4.90
CA ARG A 71 -8.15 -3.87 3.73
C ARG A 71 -9.60 -3.35 3.74
N VAL A 72 -9.78 -2.03 3.77
CA VAL A 72 -10.67 -1.46 2.75
C VAL A 72 -9.95 -1.81 1.46
N GLY A 73 -10.51 -2.74 0.67
CA GLY A 73 -9.72 -3.55 -0.24
C GLY A 73 -8.96 -2.66 -1.21
N ARG A 74 -7.70 -2.99 -1.57
CA ARG A 74 -6.99 -2.27 -2.67
C ARG A 74 -7.85 -2.07 -3.91
N ARG A 75 -8.84 -2.94 -4.12
CA ARG A 75 -9.89 -2.81 -5.14
C ARG A 75 -10.78 -1.58 -4.93
N ASP A 76 -11.26 -1.35 -3.72
CA ASP A 76 -12.10 -0.20 -3.37
C ASP A 76 -11.32 1.10 -3.49
N GLU A 77 -10.05 1.10 -3.08
CA GLU A 77 -9.13 2.24 -3.27
C GLU A 77 -8.90 2.54 -4.77
N ILE A 78 -8.67 1.51 -5.59
CA ILE A 78 -8.54 1.67 -7.05
C ILE A 78 -9.84 2.19 -7.68
N VAL A 79 -11.01 1.70 -7.23
CA VAL A 79 -12.31 2.21 -7.72
C VAL A 79 -12.52 3.67 -7.31
N GLY A 80 -12.16 4.04 -6.08
CA GLY A 80 -12.21 5.42 -5.61
C GLY A 80 -11.34 6.35 -6.45
N LEU A 81 -10.07 5.98 -6.65
CA LEU A 81 -9.14 6.72 -7.50
C LEU A 81 -9.69 6.91 -8.92
N ILE A 82 -10.18 5.84 -9.54
CA ILE A 82 -10.75 5.90 -10.89
C ILE A 82 -12.02 6.76 -10.91
N GLY A 83 -12.87 6.70 -9.87
CA GLY A 83 -14.07 7.52 -9.74
C GLY A 83 -13.79 9.02 -9.59
N GLU A 84 -12.69 9.38 -8.91
CA GLU A 84 -12.21 10.77 -8.83
C GLU A 84 -11.73 11.33 -10.17
N ASN A 85 -11.45 10.46 -11.16
CA ASN A 85 -10.92 10.85 -12.47
C ASN A 85 -11.86 10.39 -13.60
N PRO A 86 -12.87 11.21 -13.98
CA PRO A 86 -13.85 10.84 -15.00
C PRO A 86 -13.25 10.63 -16.40
N ALA A 87 -12.06 11.20 -16.67
CA ALA A 87 -11.29 10.94 -17.89
C ALA A 87 -10.61 9.55 -17.92
N GLY A 88 -10.69 8.80 -16.81
CA GLY A 88 -10.05 7.51 -16.61
C GLY A 88 -8.55 7.59 -16.30
N MET A 89 -8.01 6.49 -15.82
CA MET A 89 -6.60 6.35 -15.51
C MET A 89 -5.96 5.12 -16.13
N THR A 90 -4.71 5.26 -16.53
CA THR A 90 -3.86 4.16 -16.96
C THR A 90 -3.36 3.37 -15.75
N ARG A 91 -2.93 2.13 -16.00
CA ARG A 91 -2.29 1.29 -14.97
C ARG A 91 -1.09 1.98 -14.32
N GLY A 92 -0.27 2.69 -15.10
CA GLY A 92 0.93 3.38 -14.60
C GLY A 92 0.59 4.53 -13.65
N GLU A 93 -0.40 5.34 -14.01
CA GLU A 93 -0.89 6.44 -13.16
C GLU A 93 -1.47 5.93 -11.84
N ILE A 94 -2.20 4.80 -11.88
CA ILE A 94 -2.74 4.18 -10.65
C ILE A 94 -1.60 3.69 -9.74
N ILE A 95 -0.57 3.05 -10.31
CA ILE A 95 0.61 2.60 -9.55
C ILE A 95 1.33 3.79 -8.90
N GLU A 96 1.51 4.88 -9.64
CA GLU A 96 2.20 6.08 -9.16
C GLU A 96 1.40 6.78 -8.06
N ARG A 97 0.08 6.93 -8.25
CA ARG A 97 -0.81 7.57 -7.28
C ARG A 97 -0.99 6.77 -5.99
N MET A 98 -0.88 5.45 -6.07
CA MET A 98 -0.84 4.56 -4.89
C MET A 98 0.56 4.47 -4.26
N GLY A 99 1.58 5.14 -4.82
CA GLY A 99 2.95 5.08 -4.31
C GLY A 99 3.63 3.72 -4.44
N LEU A 100 3.19 2.89 -5.41
CA LEU A 100 3.66 1.51 -5.59
C LEU A 100 4.76 1.37 -6.64
N LYS A 101 5.21 2.48 -7.23
CA LYS A 101 6.24 2.49 -8.27
C LYS A 101 7.56 1.92 -7.73
N GLY A 102 8.03 0.83 -8.33
CA GLY A 102 9.23 0.12 -7.87
C GLY A 102 8.97 -1.00 -6.86
N ASP A 103 7.75 -1.12 -6.33
CA ASP A 103 7.30 -2.30 -5.59
C ASP A 103 6.67 -3.31 -6.56
N LYS A 104 7.48 -4.26 -7.04
CA LYS A 104 7.03 -5.31 -7.97
C LYS A 104 5.79 -6.08 -7.47
N SER A 105 5.69 -6.31 -6.16
CA SER A 105 4.56 -7.02 -5.55
C SER A 105 3.30 -6.15 -5.56
N GLY A 106 3.45 -4.87 -5.21
CA GLY A 106 2.41 -3.84 -5.30
C GLY A 106 1.88 -3.66 -6.73
N GLU A 107 2.77 -3.49 -7.70
CA GLU A 107 2.42 -3.33 -9.12
C GLU A 107 1.66 -4.53 -9.68
N MET A 108 2.08 -5.74 -9.32
CA MET A 108 1.38 -6.97 -9.71
C MET A 108 0.02 -7.08 -9.02
N SER A 109 -0.07 -6.68 -7.75
CA SER A 109 -1.33 -6.61 -7.00
C SER A 109 -2.33 -5.65 -7.65
N VAL A 110 -1.89 -4.48 -8.14
CA VAL A 110 -2.74 -3.52 -8.88
C VAL A 110 -3.26 -4.16 -10.17
N SER A 111 -2.39 -4.86 -10.90
CA SER A 111 -2.74 -5.54 -12.16
C SER A 111 -3.82 -6.61 -11.95
N ASN A 112 -3.67 -7.41 -10.89
CA ASN A 112 -4.65 -8.42 -10.50
C ASN A 112 -5.97 -7.79 -10.02
N ALA A 113 -5.91 -6.65 -9.32
CA ALA A 113 -7.08 -5.92 -8.88
C ALA A 113 -7.88 -5.34 -10.06
N LEU A 114 -7.21 -4.67 -11.01
CA LEU A 114 -7.84 -4.13 -12.22
C LEU A 114 -8.52 -5.23 -13.05
N SER A 115 -7.85 -6.38 -13.20
CA SER A 115 -8.42 -7.55 -13.90
C SER A 115 -9.68 -8.07 -13.21
N ALA A 116 -9.67 -8.15 -11.87
CA ALA A 116 -10.83 -8.59 -11.10
C ALA A 116 -11.99 -7.58 -11.15
N LEU A 117 -11.69 -6.28 -11.06
CA LEU A 117 -12.68 -5.20 -11.11
C LEU A 117 -13.34 -5.10 -12.49
N SER A 118 -12.58 -5.29 -13.57
CA SER A 118 -13.13 -5.32 -14.92
C SER A 118 -14.05 -6.53 -15.12
N LYS A 119 -13.67 -7.71 -14.64
CA LYS A 119 -14.54 -8.91 -14.65
C LYS A 119 -15.82 -8.73 -13.84
N ALA A 120 -15.76 -7.95 -12.76
CA ALA A 120 -16.90 -7.65 -11.91
C ALA A 120 -17.75 -6.46 -12.42
N ASN A 121 -17.47 -5.93 -13.62
CA ASN A 121 -18.13 -4.76 -14.21
C ASN A 121 -18.14 -3.52 -13.29
N LYS A 122 -17.10 -3.34 -12.47
CA LYS A 122 -16.93 -2.15 -11.62
C LYS A 122 -16.15 -1.04 -12.32
N ILE A 123 -15.32 -1.41 -13.29
CA ILE A 123 -14.56 -0.50 -14.13
C ILE A 123 -14.64 -0.97 -15.58
N ALA A 124 -14.67 -0.04 -16.50
CA ALA A 124 -14.61 -0.29 -17.93
C ALA A 124 -13.30 0.25 -18.51
N ARG A 125 -12.85 -0.31 -19.62
CA ARG A 125 -11.68 0.20 -20.34
C ARG A 125 -12.13 0.99 -21.55
N ARG A 126 -11.80 2.28 -21.61
CA ARG A 126 -12.07 3.18 -22.74
C ARG A 126 -10.77 3.85 -23.14
N GLU A 127 -10.44 3.81 -24.43
CA GLU A 127 -9.23 4.48 -24.97
C GLU A 127 -7.93 4.11 -24.22
N GLY A 128 -7.83 2.85 -23.78
CA GLY A 128 -6.66 2.36 -23.03
C GLY A 128 -6.64 2.70 -21.55
N LYS A 129 -7.55 3.55 -21.07
CA LYS A 129 -7.72 3.95 -19.66
C LYS A 129 -8.85 3.21 -18.97
N TYR A 130 -8.74 3.05 -17.65
CA TYR A 130 -9.80 2.51 -16.81
C TYR A 130 -10.68 3.65 -16.32
N VAL A 131 -11.98 3.55 -16.57
CA VAL A 131 -13.03 4.45 -16.10
C VAL A 131 -13.97 3.69 -15.18
N SER A 132 -14.65 4.37 -14.26
CA SER A 132 -15.72 3.73 -13.49
C SER A 132 -16.82 3.28 -14.44
N ALA A 133 -17.37 2.08 -14.22
CA ALA A 133 -18.46 1.55 -15.02
C ALA A 133 -19.78 2.27 -14.75
#